data_AF-A0A6B9FLC9-F1
#
_entry.id   AF-A0A6B9FLC9-F1
#
_cell.length_a   1.000
_cell.length_b   1.000
_cell.length_c   1.000
_cell.angle_alpha   90.00
_cell.angle_beta   90.00
_cell.angle_gamma   90.00
#
_symmetry.space_group_name_H-M   'P 1'
#
loop_
_entity.id
_entity.type
_entity.pdbx_description
1 polymer ?
#
loop_
_entity_poly.entity_id
_entity_poly.type
_entity_poly.pdbx_seq_one_letter_code
_entity_poly.pdbx_strand_id
1 'polypeptide(L)' 'MTITISNLQPLIAILAGILILVMPRLLNYIVAIYLIAVGVIGLGILR' A
#
# COMPACT_ATOMS: atom_id res chain seq x y z
N MET A 1 6.62 12.88 31.52
CA MET A 1 6.87 12.01 30.34
C MET A 1 5.55 11.80 29.62
N THR A 2 5.17 12.78 28.80
CA THR A 2 3.92 12.75 28.03
C THR A 2 4.06 11.72 26.92
N ILE A 3 3.17 10.72 26.91
CA ILE A 3 3.05 9.76 25.81
C ILE A 3 2.41 10.52 24.64
N THR A 4 3.23 11.24 23.88
CA THR A 4 2.80 11.87 22.63
C THR A 4 2.66 10.78 21.57
N ILE A 5 1.60 10.90 20.77
CA ILE A 5 1.19 9.96 19.71
C ILE A 5 2.33 9.71 18.70
N SER A 6 3.33 10.59 18.67
CA SER A 6 4.58 10.48 17.90
C SER A 6 5.38 9.21 18.18
N ASN A 7 5.34 8.64 19.39
CA ASN A 7 6.11 7.43 19.71
C ASN A 7 5.38 6.13 19.33
N LEU A 8 4.08 6.19 19.03
CA LEU A 8 3.32 5.02 18.55
C LEU A 8 3.44 4.82 17.04
N GLN A 9 3.71 5.88 16.29
CA GLN A 9 3.80 5.85 14.82
C GLN A 9 4.86 4.85 14.30
N PRO A 10 6.08 4.78 14.86
CA PRO A 10 7.09 3.82 14.42
C PRO A 10 6.68 2.37 14.69
N LEU A 11 6.02 2.12 15.84
CA LEU A 11 5.57 0.78 16.22
C LEU A 11 4.49 0.26 15.27
N ILE A 12 3.54 1.12 14.91
CA ILE A 12 2.47 0.80 13.94
C ILE A 12 3.06 0.58 12.55
N ALA A 13 4.03 1.40 12.13
CA ALA A 13 4.70 1.25 10.84
C ALA A 13 5.46 -0.09 10.73
N ILE A 14 6.15 -0.52 11.79
CA ILE A 14 6.85 -1.82 11.83
C ILE A 14 5.84 -2.98 11.79
N LEU A 15 4.76 -2.91 12.58
CA LEU A 15 3.69 -3.92 12.58
C LEU A 15 3.05 -4.06 11.19
N ALA A 16 2.73 -2.93 10.55
CA ALA A 16 2.19 -2.91 9.20
C ALA A 16 3.20 -3.47 8.18
N GLY A 17 4.49 -3.14 8.30
CA GLY A 17 5.55 -3.67 7.43
C GLY A 17 5.71 -5.19 7.54
N ILE A 18 5.68 -5.74 8.76
CA ILE A 18 5.72 -7.19 8.99
C ILE A 18 4.46 -7.86 8.46
N LEU A 19 3.28 -7.28 8.69
CA LEU A 19 2.01 -7.79 8.19
C LEU A 19 2.00 -7.88 6.65
N ILE A 20 2.57 -6.87 5.98
CA ILE A 20 2.76 -6.85 4.52
C ILE A 20 3.69 -7.97 4.05
N LEU A 21 4.77 -8.25 4.80
CA LEU A 21 5.71 -9.31 4.46
C LEU A 21 5.07 -10.71 4.55
N VAL A 22 4.22 -10.94 5.57
CA VAL A 22 3.50 -12.20 5.76
C VAL A 22 2.38 -12.39 4.74
N MET A 23 1.69 -11.30 4.36
CA MET A 23 0.59 -11.35 3.40
C MET A 23 0.73 -10.28 2.31
N PRO A 24 1.60 -10.50 1.30
CA PRO A 24 1.81 -9.54 0.21
C PRO A 24 0.62 -9.47 -0.76
N ARG A 25 -0.37 -10.35 -0.60
CA ARG A 25 -1.51 -10.52 -1.51
C ARG A 25 -2.33 -9.25 -1.67
N LEU A 26 -2.52 -8.45 -0.62
CA LEU A 26 -3.26 -7.19 -0.69
C LEU A 26 -2.56 -6.15 -1.59
N LEU A 27 -1.23 -6.03 -1.48
CA LEU A 27 -0.43 -5.16 -2.33
C LEU A 27 -0.47 -5.58 -3.80
N ASN A 28 -0.45 -6.90 -4.07
CA ASN A 28 -0.54 -7.41 -5.43
C ASN A 28 -1.85 -6.98 -6.12
N TYR A 29 -2.99 -7.02 -5.42
CA TYR A 29 -4.27 -6.56 -6.00
C TYR A 29 -4.25 -5.08 -6.35
N ILE A 30 -3.70 -4.24 -5.48
CA ILE A 30 -3.61 -2.78 -5.69
C ILE A 30 -2.73 -2.49 -6.91
N VAL A 31 -1.56 -3.13 -7.00
CA VAL A 31 -0.62 -2.97 -8.12
C VAL A 31 -1.24 -3.46 -9.43
N ALA A 32 -1.91 -4.62 -9.41
CA ALA A 32 -2.57 -5.16 -10.59
C ALA A 32 -3.65 -4.22 -11.13
N ILE A 33 -4.52 -3.69 -10.26
CA ILE A 33 -5.54 -2.72 -10.66
C ILE A 33 -4.90 -1.47 -11.25
N TYR A 34 -3.85 -0.95 -10.62
CA TYR A 34 -3.13 0.22 -11.11
C TYR A 34 -2.53 0.00 -12.50
N LEU A 35 -1.83 -1.12 -12.72
CA LEU A 35 -1.24 -1.44 -14.02
C LEU A 35 -2.30 -1.67 -15.10
N ILE A 36 -3.42 -2.29 -14.77
CA ILE A 36 -4.55 -2.46 -15.70
C ILE A 36 -5.12 -1.08 -16.07
N ALA A 37 -5.41 -0.23 -15.09
CA ALA A 37 -5.96 1.09 -15.33
C ALA A 37 -5.03 1.93 -16.21
N VAL A 38 -3.74 1.99 -15.87
CA VAL A 38 -2.74 2.73 -16.63
C VAL A 38 -2.54 2.14 -18.03
N GLY A 39 -2.54 0.82 -18.17
CA GLY A 39 -2.47 0.15 -19.48
C GLY A 39 -3.66 0.48 -20.36
N VAL A 40 -4.88 0.46 -19.82
CA VAL A 40 -6.10 0.79 -20.55
C VAL A 40 -6.13 2.28 -20.96
N ILE A 41 -5.68 3.19 -20.08
CA ILE A 41 -5.53 4.61 -20.40
C ILE A 41 -4.47 4.82 -21.49
N GLY A 42 -3.30 4.17 -21.36
CA GLY A 42 -2.20 4.27 -22.31
C GLY A 42 -2.49 3.69 -23.70
N LEU A 43 -3.36 2.69 -23.78
CA LEU A 43 -3.88 2.16 -25.05
C LEU A 43 -4.88 3.11 -25.74
N GLY A 44 -5.21 4.26 -25.14
CA GLY A 44 -6.15 5.22 -25.72
C GLY A 44 -7.58 4.70 -25.81
N ILE A 45 -7.91 3.65 -25.05
CA ILE A 45 -9.26 3.08 -24.96
C ILE A 45 -10.20 4.06 -24.22
N LEU A 46 -9.63 4.90 -23.35
CA LEU A 46 -10.37 5.85 -22.49
C LEU A 46 -10.20 7.32 -22.92
N ARG A 47 -9.87 7.59 -24.19
CA ARG A 47 -9.95 8.95 -24.74
C ARG A 47 -11.39 9.38 -24.96
#